data_AF-A0A846ZAX9-F1
#
_entry.id   AF-A0A846ZAX9-F1
#
_cell.length_a   1.000
_cell.length_b   1.000
_cell.length_c   1.000
_cell.angle_alpha   90.00
_cell.angle_beta   90.00
_cell.angle_gamma   90.00
#
_symmetry.space_group_name_H-M   'P 1'
#
loop_
_entity.id
_entity.type
_entity.pdbx_description
1 polymer ?
#
loop_
_entity_poly.entity_id
_entity_poly.type
_entity_poly.pdbx_seq_one_letter_code
_entity_poly.pdbx_strand_id
1 'polypeptide(L)'
;MAENDPRAPVTVSDMQEYLAIDGDDVVLQNLIDYAEEDARSSIDSSIDISIYRQLTIFNQAVRTLVDFNYYNRGALSGQQIAYPKSYQYMLNKIRWKVGKLNG
;
A
#
# COMPACT_ATOMS: atom_id res chain seq x y z
N MET A 1 -8.30 -21.49 -6.96
CA MET A 1 -8.75 -20.20 -6.41
C MET A 1 -7.81 -19.16 -6.98
N ALA A 2 -8.29 -18.02 -7.48
CA ALA A 2 -7.40 -17.05 -8.12
C ALA A 2 -6.50 -16.43 -7.04
N GLU A 3 -5.20 -16.79 -7.05
CA GLU A 3 -4.15 -16.28 -6.15
C GLU A 3 -3.83 -14.79 -6.36
N ASN A 4 -4.51 -14.13 -7.31
CA ASN A 4 -4.37 -12.70 -7.58
C ASN A 4 -5.73 -12.03 -7.73
N ASP A 5 -6.50 -11.97 -6.66
CA ASP A 5 -7.58 -10.99 -6.61
C ASP A 5 -6.97 -9.60 -6.32
N PRO A 6 -6.94 -8.66 -7.29
CA PRO A 6 -6.46 -7.29 -7.03
C PRO A 6 -7.28 -6.55 -5.97
N ARG A 7 -8.35 -7.17 -5.44
CA ARG A 7 -9.21 -6.68 -4.37
C ARG A 7 -8.83 -7.22 -2.99
N ALA A 8 -7.99 -8.25 -2.88
CA ALA A 8 -7.58 -8.82 -1.60
C ALA A 8 -6.53 -7.94 -0.88
N PRO A 9 -6.43 -8.01 0.46
CA PRO A 9 -5.35 -7.39 1.21
C PRO A 9 -3.99 -7.86 0.68
N VAL A 10 -3.00 -6.96 0.66
CA VAL A 10 -1.66 -7.26 0.11
C VAL A 10 -0.90 -8.18 1.05
N THR A 11 -0.48 -9.33 0.56
CA THR A 11 0.40 -10.27 1.27
C THR A 11 1.81 -10.30 0.68
N VAL A 12 2.75 -10.93 1.40
CA VAL A 12 4.12 -11.16 0.90
C VAL A 12 4.10 -11.93 -0.42
N SER A 13 3.31 -13.01 -0.51
CA SER A 13 3.21 -13.83 -1.71
C SER A 13 2.68 -13.02 -2.91
N ASP A 14 1.68 -12.17 -2.68
CA ASP A 14 1.14 -11.31 -3.76
C ASP A 14 2.20 -10.36 -4.30
N MET A 15 3.05 -9.82 -3.42
CA MET A 15 4.13 -8.91 -3.81
C MET A 15 5.28 -9.65 -4.49
N GLN A 16 5.63 -10.85 -4.05
CA GLN A 16 6.65 -11.69 -4.69
C GLN A 16 6.25 -11.99 -6.14
N GLU A 17 5.00 -12.42 -6.34
CA GLU A 17 4.47 -12.68 -7.68
C GLU A 17 4.40 -11.40 -8.52
N TYR A 18 3.88 -10.30 -7.95
CA TYR A 18 3.77 -9.03 -8.66
C TYR A 18 5.12 -8.45 -9.08
N LEU A 19 6.15 -8.55 -8.23
CA LEU A 19 7.50 -8.06 -8.50
C LEU A 19 8.37 -9.05 -9.29
N ALA A 20 7.86 -10.27 -9.54
CA ALA A 20 8.58 -11.38 -10.15
C ALA A 20 9.93 -11.68 -9.44
N ILE A 21 9.87 -11.84 -8.11
CA ILE A 21 11.03 -12.14 -7.24
C ILE A 21 10.77 -13.36 -6.37
N ASP A 22 11.85 -14.05 -6.00
CA ASP A 22 11.83 -15.13 -5.00
C ASP A 22 12.50 -14.65 -3.70
N GLY A 23 11.78 -14.68 -2.58
CA GLY A 23 12.30 -14.32 -1.25
C GLY A 23 12.03 -12.88 -0.79
N ASP A 24 12.93 -12.32 0.02
CA ASP A 24 12.80 -11.00 0.66
C ASP A 24 11.57 -10.86 1.59
N ASP A 25 11.06 -11.97 2.14
CA ASP A 25 9.83 -12.06 2.94
C ASP A 25 9.74 -11.00 4.05
N VAL A 26 10.81 -10.86 4.84
CA VAL A 26 10.89 -9.89 5.95
C VAL A 26 10.89 -8.46 5.42
N VAL A 27 11.58 -8.21 4.31
CA VAL A 27 11.63 -6.87 3.69
C VAL A 27 10.24 -6.51 3.15
N LEU A 28 9.60 -7.42 2.43
CA LEU A 28 8.26 -7.21 1.88
C LEU A 28 7.21 -7.03 2.98
N GLN A 29 7.24 -7.83 4.05
CA GLN A 29 6.32 -7.67 5.17
C GLN A 29 6.48 -6.28 5.81
N ASN A 30 7.71 -5.84 6.07
CA ASN A 30 7.97 -4.51 6.64
C ASN A 30 7.48 -3.39 5.71
N LEU A 31 7.65 -3.54 4.39
CA LEU A 31 7.17 -2.56 3.42
C LEU A 31 5.65 -2.53 3.34
N ILE A 32 4.99 -3.68 3.43
CA ILE A 32 3.52 -3.78 3.47
C ILE A 32 3.00 -3.08 4.72
N ASP A 33 3.54 -3.41 5.90
CA ASP A 33 3.12 -2.81 7.18
C ASP A 33 3.31 -1.29 7.16
N TYR A 34 4.47 -0.82 6.65
CA TYR A 34 4.74 0.60 6.46
C TYR A 34 3.73 1.26 5.51
N ALA A 35 3.48 0.65 4.35
CA ALA A 35 2.61 1.23 3.33
C ALA A 35 1.14 1.29 3.78
N GLU A 36 0.67 0.28 4.52
CA GLU A 36 -0.67 0.30 5.09
C GLU A 36 -0.81 1.39 6.15
N GLU A 37 0.15 1.53 7.06
CA GLU A 37 0.11 2.55 8.10
C GLU A 37 0.25 3.97 7.54
N ASP A 38 1.14 4.18 6.55
CA ASP A 38 1.29 5.47 5.87
C ASP A 38 0.00 5.87 5.15
N ALA A 39 -0.63 4.93 4.43
CA ALA A 39 -1.88 5.19 3.74
C ALA A 39 -3.00 5.51 4.73
N ARG A 40 -3.13 4.70 5.79
CA ARG A 40 -4.14 4.87 6.86
C ARG A 40 -3.98 6.23 7.53
N SER A 41 -2.77 6.55 7.99
CA SER A 41 -2.47 7.82 8.65
C SER A 41 -2.60 9.03 7.72
N SER A 42 -2.33 8.85 6.43
CA SER A 42 -2.56 9.89 5.42
C SER A 42 -4.04 10.08 5.09
N ILE A 43 -4.93 9.13 5.38
CA ILE A 43 -6.36 9.29 5.11
C ILE A 43 -7.10 9.75 6.37
N ASP A 44 -7.15 8.88 7.39
CA ASP A 44 -7.71 9.11 8.72
C ASP A 44 -7.28 7.94 9.64
N SER A 45 -6.36 8.23 10.58
CA SER A 45 -5.81 7.26 11.54
C SER A 45 -6.74 6.90 12.70
N SER A 46 -7.93 7.48 12.79
CA SER A 46 -8.93 7.06 13.77
C SER A 46 -9.71 5.80 13.35
N ILE A 47 -9.68 5.48 12.06
CA ILE A 47 -10.38 4.34 11.48
C ILE A 47 -9.47 3.10 11.52
N ASP A 48 -10.07 1.97 11.91
CA ASP A 48 -9.39 0.68 11.97
C ASP A 48 -8.91 0.24 10.58
N ILE A 49 -7.70 -0.31 10.52
CA ILE A 49 -7.05 -0.73 9.27
C ILE A 49 -7.86 -1.79 8.51
N SER A 50 -8.62 -2.64 9.22
CA SER A 50 -9.46 -3.67 8.58
C SER A 50 -10.56 -3.07 7.71
N ILE A 51 -11.04 -1.85 8.01
CA ILE A 51 -12.02 -1.14 7.18
C ILE A 51 -11.39 -0.72 5.86
N TYR A 52 -10.15 -0.22 5.90
CA TYR A 52 -9.42 0.17 4.70
C TYR A 52 -9.05 -1.03 3.82
N ARG A 53 -8.65 -2.16 4.43
CA ARG A 53 -8.32 -3.41 3.72
C ARG A 53 -9.49 -3.99 2.91
N GLN A 54 -10.74 -3.60 3.21
CA GLN A 54 -11.91 -3.95 2.40
C GLN A 54 -12.02 -3.14 1.10
N LEU A 55 -11.30 -2.02 0.99
CA LEU A 55 -11.32 -1.15 -0.18
C LEU A 55 -10.24 -1.58 -1.17
N THR A 56 -10.67 -2.08 -2.35
CA THR A 56 -9.75 -2.43 -3.45
C THR A 56 -8.73 -1.33 -3.78
N ILE A 57 -9.17 -0.06 -3.76
CA ILE A 57 -8.29 1.08 -4.05
C ILE A 57 -7.23 1.31 -2.97
N PHE A 58 -7.51 0.93 -1.72
CA PHE A 58 -6.53 0.99 -0.64
C PHE A 58 -5.46 -0.09 -0.83
N ASN A 59 -5.87 -1.33 -1.12
CA ASN A 59 -4.94 -2.43 -1.39
C ASN A 59 -4.05 -2.12 -2.63
N GLN A 60 -4.61 -1.47 -3.65
CA GLN A 60 -3.82 -0.99 -4.79
C GLN A 60 -2.83 0.13 -4.41
N ALA A 61 -3.21 1.03 -3.50
CA ALA A 61 -2.32 2.07 -2.99
C ALA A 61 -1.14 1.47 -2.22
N VAL A 62 -1.43 0.49 -1.34
CA VAL A 62 -0.41 -0.28 -0.61
C VAL A 62 0.55 -0.96 -1.57
N ARG A 63 0.05 -1.75 -2.52
CA ARG A 63 0.88 -2.43 -3.54
C ARG A 63 1.79 -1.45 -4.29
N THR A 64 1.25 -0.29 -4.66
CA THR A 64 2.00 0.77 -5.39
C THR A 64 3.14 1.36 -4.56
N LEU A 65 2.91 1.58 -3.25
CA LEU A 65 3.94 2.13 -2.38
C LEU A 65 5.00 1.07 -2.03
N VAL A 66 4.61 -0.19 -1.85
CA VAL A 66 5.56 -1.30 -1.65
C VAL A 66 6.49 -1.46 -2.85
N ASP A 67 5.94 -1.53 -4.07
CA ASP A 67 6.68 -1.59 -5.33
C ASP A 67 7.72 -0.46 -5.43
N PHE A 68 7.24 0.77 -5.25
CA PHE A 68 8.08 1.95 -5.27
C PHE A 68 9.22 1.89 -4.24
N ASN A 69 8.92 1.56 -2.99
CA ASN A 69 9.95 1.51 -1.94
C ASN A 69 10.91 0.34 -2.13
N TYR A 70 10.43 -0.79 -2.63
CA TYR A 70 11.26 -1.97 -2.89
C TYR A 70 12.36 -1.66 -3.90
N TYR A 71 12.02 -1.05 -5.05
CA TYR A 71 13.02 -0.70 -6.06
C TYR A 71 13.87 0.53 -5.68
N ASN A 72 13.38 1.41 -4.80
CA ASN A 72 14.11 2.59 -4.36
C ASN A 72 14.89 2.40 -3.03
N ARG A 73 14.83 1.23 -2.40
CA ARG A 73 15.42 0.97 -1.07
C ARG A 73 16.89 1.38 -0.93
N GLY A 74 17.70 1.20 -1.98
CA GLY A 74 19.12 1.59 -2.00
C GLY A 74 19.36 3.10 -2.20
N ALA A 75 18.37 3.84 -2.72
CA ALA A 75 18.43 5.28 -2.94
C ALA A 75 17.78 6.08 -1.79
N LEU A 76 16.85 5.45 -1.04
CA LEU A 76 16.17 6.05 0.11
C LEU A 76 17.12 6.37 1.28
N SER A 77 18.33 5.79 1.33
CA SER A 77 19.32 6.08 2.38
C SER A 77 20.05 7.43 2.21
N GLY A 78 19.82 8.17 1.11
CA GLY A 78 20.52 9.43 0.83
C GLY A 78 19.74 10.52 0.09
N GLN A 79 18.54 10.23 -0.42
CA GLN A 79 17.70 11.22 -1.12
C GLN A 79 16.25 11.17 -0.64
N GLN A 80 15.66 12.35 -0.43
CA GLN A 80 14.22 12.48 -0.18
C GLN A 80 13.47 12.24 -1.50
N ILE A 81 13.03 11.01 -1.73
CA ILE A 81 12.26 10.67 -2.93
C ILE A 81 10.78 10.97 -2.66
N ALA A 82 10.18 11.80 -3.51
CA ALA A 82 8.75 12.08 -3.42
C ALA A 82 7.92 10.82 -3.73
N TYR A 83 6.80 10.66 -3.03
CA TYR A 83 5.88 9.55 -3.27
C TYR A 83 5.36 9.52 -4.73
N PRO A 84 5.01 8.32 -5.26
CA PRO A 84 4.39 8.19 -6.56
C PRO A 84 3.11 9.03 -6.67
N LYS A 85 2.93 9.75 -7.78
CA LYS A 85 1.69 10.54 -8.02
C LYS A 85 0.43 9.67 -8.02
N SER A 86 0.54 8.44 -8.52
CA SER A 86 -0.55 7.45 -8.52
C SER A 86 -0.99 7.09 -7.09
N TYR A 87 -0.03 6.89 -6.18
CA TYR A 87 -0.29 6.66 -4.77
C TYR A 87 -1.06 7.83 -4.15
N GLN A 88 -0.54 9.06 -4.29
CA GLN A 88 -1.18 10.27 -3.78
C GLN A 88 -2.62 10.46 -4.31
N TYR A 89 -2.84 10.17 -5.59
CA TYR A 89 -4.16 10.24 -6.21
C TYR A 89 -5.15 9.22 -5.62
N MET A 90 -4.69 8.00 -5.33
CA MET A 90 -5.53 6.98 -4.69
C MET A 90 -5.90 7.35 -3.26
N LEU A 91 -4.96 7.86 -2.47
CA LEU A 91 -5.24 8.35 -1.10
C LEU A 91 -6.32 9.43 -1.10
N ASN A 92 -6.21 10.41 -2.01
CA ASN A 92 -7.23 11.45 -2.15
C ASN A 92 -8.61 10.87 -2.45
N LYS A 93 -8.71 9.91 -3.38
CA LYS A 93 -9.98 9.24 -3.69
C LYS A 93 -10.56 8.47 -2.50
N ILE A 94 -9.71 7.83 -1.70
CA ILE A 94 -10.16 7.10 -0.51
C ILE A 94 -10.68 8.07 0.53
N ARG A 95 -9.95 9.17 0.79
CA ARG A 95 -10.38 10.23 1.71
C ARG A 95 -11.76 10.79 1.35
N TRP A 96 -12.04 11.02 0.06
CA TRP A 96 -13.37 11.45 -0.40
C TRP A 96 -14.48 10.40 -0.18
N LYS A 97 -14.15 9.10 -0.25
CA LYS A 97 -15.13 8.03 0.01
C LYS A 97 -15.41 7.87 1.50
N VAL A 98 -14.37 7.87 2.32
CA VAL A 98 -14.45 7.68 3.77
C VAL A 98 -15.04 8.91 4.46
N GLY A 99 -14.65 10.12 4.05
CA GLY A 99 -15.22 11.37 4.58
C GLY A 99 -16.72 11.53 4.30
N LYS A 100 -17.28 10.85 3.29
CA LYS A 100 -18.74 10.79 3.05
C LYS A 100 -19.47 9.76 3.90
N LEU A 101 -18.77 8.80 4.50
CA LEU A 101 -19.37 7.80 5.38
C LEU A 101 -19.49 8.29 6.83
N ASN A 102 -18.73 9.33 7.20
CA ASN A 102 -18.64 9.89 8.55
C ASN A 102 -19.33 11.27 8.72
N GLY A 103 -20.02 11.78 7.70
CA GLY A 103 -20.76 13.05 7.73
C GLY A 103 -22.20 12.87 7.28
#